data_AF-A0A2V9GJL1-F1
#
_entry.id   AF-A0A2V9GJL1-F1
#
_cell.length_a   1.000
_cell.length_b   1.000
_cell.length_c   1.000
_cell.angle_alpha   90.00
_cell.angle_beta   90.00
_cell.angle_gamma   90.00
#
_symmetry.space_group_name_H-M   'P 1'
#
loop_
_entity.id
_entity.type
_entity.pdbx_description
1 polymer ?
#
loop_
_entity_poly.entity_id
_entity_poly.type
_entity_poly.pdbx_seq_one_letter_code
_entity_poly.pdbx_strand_id
1 'polypeptide(L)'
;MAVRQRPTAADSHIDLPVIRADRARLDQLELVPFRVAISMQVDSIMTGHLNVPALEPDPDTPATLSHNILTNLLRNQLGYQGLIVTDAMDMGGITVRYAPGEAAVRAVAAGADCLLMPPVPDAAFEALRAAAKSGSISKERLDASVRRILHAKARLGLNTSRLVDVNAINQKFASAAWQKELSGCRSMEQSHHGRCCWLFTLIPNRIQEKILSANCVRDSTR
;
A
#
# COMPACT_ATOMS: atom_id res chain seq x y z
N MET A 1 14.60 25.28 16.56
CA MET A 1 15.48 24.16 16.19
C MET A 1 14.70 22.86 16.28
N ALA A 2 14.07 22.41 15.19
CA ALA A 2 13.44 21.10 15.15
C ALA A 2 14.52 20.08 14.75
N VAL A 3 15.07 19.38 15.74
CA VAL A 3 15.97 18.25 15.47
C VAL A 3 15.12 17.19 14.76
N ARG A 4 15.44 16.91 13.49
CA ARG A 4 14.95 15.73 12.75
C ARG A 4 15.47 14.48 13.47
N GLN A 5 14.79 14.05 14.52
CA GLN A 5 15.03 12.74 15.11
C GLN A 5 14.45 11.69 14.16
N ARG A 6 15.25 10.69 13.77
CA ARG A 6 14.72 9.47 13.15
C ARG A 6 13.64 8.90 14.09
N PRO A 7 12.47 8.47 13.57
CA PRO A 7 11.39 7.94 14.41
C PRO A 7 11.81 6.74 15.25
N THR A 8 12.87 6.03 14.85
CA THR A 8 13.45 4.89 15.57
C THR A 8 14.97 5.00 15.59
N ALA A 9 15.58 4.66 16.74
CA ALA A 9 17.03 4.54 16.89
C ALA A 9 17.55 3.13 16.56
N ALA A 10 16.66 2.14 16.50
CA ALA A 10 16.97 0.74 16.23
C ALA A 10 16.70 0.37 14.76
N ASP A 11 17.50 -0.55 14.24
CA ASP A 11 17.42 -1.09 12.89
C ASP A 11 16.56 -2.36 12.87
N SER A 12 15.52 -2.37 12.04
CA SER A 12 14.58 -3.49 11.88
C SER A 12 15.24 -4.76 11.32
N HIS A 13 16.41 -4.65 10.70
CA HIS A 13 17.19 -5.82 10.28
C HIS A 13 17.74 -6.61 11.46
N ILE A 14 17.96 -5.95 12.62
CA ILE A 14 18.59 -6.55 13.81
C ILE A 14 17.55 -6.91 14.88
N ASP A 15 16.62 -6.00 15.17
CA ASP A 15 15.57 -6.20 16.19
C ASP A 15 14.35 -5.31 15.87
N LEU A 16 13.26 -5.45 16.62
CA LEU A 16 11.99 -4.75 16.40
C LEU A 16 12.04 -3.30 16.92
N PRO A 17 12.11 -2.27 16.06
CA PRO A 17 12.12 -0.89 16.49
C PRO A 17 10.72 -0.44 16.91
N VAL A 18 10.64 0.41 17.93
CA VAL A 18 9.38 0.91 18.49
C VAL A 18 9.18 2.39 18.15
N ILE A 19 8.05 2.73 17.52
CA ILE A 19 7.61 4.12 17.30
C ILE A 19 6.66 4.51 18.44
N ARG A 20 7.16 5.30 19.39
CA ARG A 20 6.38 5.78 20.56
C ARG A 20 5.54 7.04 20.29
N ALA A 21 5.28 7.37 19.02
CA ALA A 21 4.42 8.49 18.66
C ALA A 21 2.96 8.17 19.00
N ASP A 22 2.23 9.17 19.50
CA ASP A 22 0.78 9.04 19.71
C ASP A 22 0.01 9.07 18.38
N ARG A 23 -1.27 8.72 18.44
CA ARG A 23 -2.12 8.67 17.26
C ARG A 23 -2.24 10.02 16.55
N ALA A 24 -2.32 11.12 17.28
CA ALA A 24 -2.48 12.45 16.71
C ALA A 24 -1.27 12.86 15.86
N ARG A 25 -0.06 12.59 16.37
CA ARG A 25 1.19 12.79 15.63
C ARG A 25 1.25 11.91 14.39
N LEU A 26 0.96 10.62 14.53
CA LEU A 26 0.96 9.69 13.40
C LEU A 26 0.03 10.16 12.26
N ASP A 27 -1.15 10.66 12.61
CA ASP A 27 -2.11 11.20 11.63
C ASP A 27 -1.64 12.50 10.97
N GLN A 28 -0.87 13.34 11.68
CA GLN A 28 -0.42 14.66 11.20
C GLN A 28 0.92 14.62 10.45
N LEU A 29 1.74 13.59 10.65
CA LEU A 29 3.08 13.51 10.08
C LEU A 29 3.29 12.20 9.31
N GLU A 30 3.38 11.07 10.01
CA GLU A 30 3.82 9.80 9.43
C GLU A 30 2.83 9.24 8.39
N LEU A 31 1.51 9.38 8.61
CA LEU A 31 0.47 8.87 7.70
C LEU A 31 0.12 9.80 6.54
N VAL A 32 0.52 11.07 6.60
CA VAL A 32 0.29 12.05 5.53
C VAL A 32 0.83 11.58 4.16
N PRO A 33 2.11 11.18 4.02
CA PRO A 33 2.63 10.73 2.73
C PRO A 33 1.88 9.49 2.20
N PHE A 34 1.44 8.58 3.07
CA PHE A 34 0.64 7.42 2.65
C PHE A 34 -0.73 7.82 2.13
N ARG A 35 -1.44 8.75 2.78
CA ARG A 35 -2.72 9.27 2.31
C ARG A 35 -2.60 9.87 0.91
N VAL A 36 -1.54 10.66 0.67
CA VAL A 36 -1.26 11.25 -0.64
C VAL A 36 -0.97 10.16 -1.68
N ALA A 37 -0.08 9.21 -1.38
CA ALA A 37 0.26 8.12 -2.30
C ALA A 37 -0.95 7.24 -2.65
N ILE A 38 -1.83 6.97 -1.68
CA ILE A 38 -3.08 6.22 -1.90
C ILE A 38 -4.04 7.01 -2.80
N SER A 39 -4.16 8.33 -2.60
CA SER A 39 -4.99 9.19 -3.46
C SER A 39 -4.48 9.23 -4.91
N MET A 40 -3.17 9.06 -5.09
CA MET A 40 -2.50 8.91 -6.39
C MET A 40 -2.51 7.48 -6.92
N GLN A 41 -3.25 6.56 -6.26
CA GLN A 41 -3.40 5.17 -6.67
C GLN A 41 -2.07 4.39 -6.78
N VAL A 42 -1.18 4.58 -5.81
CA VAL A 42 0.08 3.82 -5.73
C VAL A 42 -0.17 2.30 -5.79
N ASP A 43 0.58 1.59 -6.65
CA ASP A 43 0.33 0.18 -6.94
C ASP A 43 0.59 -0.75 -5.75
N SER A 44 1.64 -0.47 -4.97
CA SER A 44 2.03 -1.26 -3.80
C SER A 44 2.46 -0.39 -2.62
N ILE A 45 2.19 -0.89 -1.41
CA ILE A 45 2.71 -0.35 -0.15
C ILE A 45 3.43 -1.49 0.57
N MET A 46 4.68 -1.24 0.93
CA MET A 46 5.47 -2.15 1.73
C MET A 46 5.29 -1.84 3.22
N THR A 47 5.03 -2.86 4.03
CA THR A 47 4.97 -2.75 5.49
C THR A 47 6.37 -2.76 6.06
N GLY A 48 6.67 -2.02 7.13
CA GLY A 48 7.93 -2.19 7.87
C GLY A 48 7.75 -3.01 9.15
N HIS A 49 8.80 -3.72 9.58
CA HIS A 49 8.80 -4.43 10.87
C HIS A 49 9.03 -3.46 12.02
N LEU A 50 7.97 -2.79 12.44
CA LEU A 50 7.98 -1.77 13.49
C LEU A 50 6.87 -2.06 14.48
N ASN A 51 7.13 -1.92 15.77
CA ASN A 51 6.07 -1.88 16.77
C ASN A 51 5.56 -0.44 16.90
N VAL A 52 4.24 -0.26 16.85
CA VAL A 52 3.60 1.07 16.91
C VAL A 52 2.47 1.00 17.94
N PRO A 53 2.75 1.21 19.25
CA PRO A 53 1.79 1.01 20.34
C PRO A 53 0.48 1.78 20.18
N ALA A 54 0.52 2.94 19.52
CA ALA A 54 -0.67 3.76 19.25
C ALA A 54 -1.63 3.15 18.22
N LEU A 55 -1.19 2.14 17.46
CA LEU A 55 -1.98 1.45 16.42
C LEU A 55 -2.14 -0.05 16.69
N GLU A 56 -1.14 -0.68 17.32
CA GLU A 56 -1.16 -2.07 17.76
C GLU A 56 -0.74 -2.14 19.24
N PRO A 57 -1.67 -2.45 20.17
CA PRO A 57 -1.38 -2.47 21.60
C PRO A 57 -0.44 -3.59 22.03
N ASP A 58 -0.36 -4.70 21.29
CA ASP A 58 0.58 -5.78 21.59
C ASP A 58 2.02 -5.35 21.25
N PRO A 59 2.93 -5.24 22.26
CA PRO A 59 4.31 -4.79 22.04
C PRO A 59 5.14 -5.77 21.20
N ASP A 60 4.75 -7.04 21.14
CA ASP A 60 5.49 -8.07 20.40
C ASP A 60 5.00 -8.21 18.96
N THR A 61 3.84 -7.65 18.62
CA THR A 61 3.29 -7.70 17.26
C THR A 61 3.81 -6.52 16.42
N PRO A 62 4.62 -6.77 15.38
CA PRO A 62 5.05 -5.75 14.44
C PRO A 62 3.91 -5.38 13.48
N ALA A 63 4.01 -4.18 12.87
CA ALA A 63 3.03 -3.69 11.89
C ALA A 63 2.76 -4.66 10.74
N THR A 64 3.77 -5.41 10.30
CA THR A 64 3.65 -6.46 9.27
C THR A 64 2.72 -7.61 9.65
N LEU A 65 2.55 -7.88 10.95
CA LEU A 65 1.71 -8.97 11.47
C LEU A 65 0.42 -8.46 12.15
N SER A 66 0.20 -7.15 12.19
CA SER A 66 -0.94 -6.53 12.86
C SER A 66 -2.15 -6.39 11.92
N HIS A 67 -3.26 -7.04 12.27
CA HIS A 67 -4.54 -6.84 11.58
C HIS A 67 -5.08 -5.41 11.77
N ASN A 68 -4.79 -4.79 12.92
CA ASN A 68 -5.18 -3.40 13.20
C ASN A 68 -4.51 -2.43 12.23
N ILE A 69 -3.26 -2.67 11.87
CA ILE A 69 -2.52 -1.79 10.96
C ILE A 69 -2.83 -2.15 9.50
N LEU A 70 -2.71 -3.41 9.10
CA LEU A 70 -2.84 -3.77 7.68
C LEU A 70 -4.29 -3.73 7.19
N THR A 71 -5.23 -4.23 7.98
CA THR A 71 -6.64 -4.27 7.57
C THR A 71 -7.39 -3.05 8.10
N ASN A 72 -7.44 -2.84 9.41
CA ASN A 72 -8.31 -1.79 9.96
C ASN A 72 -7.84 -0.37 9.59
N LEU A 73 -6.55 -0.09 9.66
CA LEU A 73 -6.03 1.21 9.23
C LEU A 73 -5.88 1.28 7.71
N LEU A 74 -5.01 0.45 7.12
CA LEU A 74 -4.61 0.65 5.73
C LEU A 74 -5.71 0.29 4.72
N ARG A 75 -6.38 -0.86 4.86
CA ARG A 75 -7.50 -1.23 3.97
C ARG A 75 -8.77 -0.44 4.25
N ASN A 76 -9.19 -0.35 5.50
CA ASN A 76 -10.52 0.16 5.85
C ASN A 76 -10.52 1.68 6.04
N GLN A 77 -9.68 2.23 6.94
CA GLN A 77 -9.69 3.68 7.22
C GLN A 77 -9.05 4.50 6.09
N LEU A 78 -7.92 4.05 5.53
CA LEU A 78 -7.23 4.76 4.45
C LEU A 78 -7.73 4.34 3.06
N GLY A 79 -8.58 3.31 2.97
CA GLY A 79 -9.21 2.88 1.72
C GLY A 79 -8.25 2.27 0.69
N TYR A 80 -7.07 1.79 1.10
CA TYR A 80 -6.06 1.31 0.16
C TYR A 80 -6.51 0.05 -0.59
N GLN A 81 -6.44 0.06 -1.93
CA GLN A 81 -6.88 -1.06 -2.79
C GLN A 81 -5.75 -1.80 -3.52
N GLY A 82 -4.50 -1.29 -3.48
CA GLY A 82 -3.34 -1.89 -4.15
C GLY A 82 -2.74 -3.08 -3.39
N LEU A 83 -1.50 -3.47 -3.69
CA LEU A 83 -0.82 -4.59 -3.04
C LEU A 83 -0.19 -4.20 -1.71
N ILE A 84 -0.51 -4.92 -0.64
CA ILE A 84 0.27 -4.86 0.61
C ILE A 84 1.35 -5.94 0.54
N VAL A 85 2.60 -5.51 0.56
CA VAL A 85 3.77 -6.40 0.51
C VAL A 85 4.49 -6.30 1.85
N THR A 86 4.93 -7.43 2.41
CA THR A 86 5.74 -7.38 3.64
C THR A 86 7.12 -6.77 3.34
N ASP A 87 7.81 -6.28 4.38
CA ASP A 87 9.28 -6.18 4.30
C ASP A 87 9.87 -7.60 4.22
N ALA A 88 11.18 -7.68 4.04
CA ALA A 88 11.88 -8.96 3.99
C ALA A 88 11.68 -9.76 5.30
N MET A 89 10.95 -10.87 5.20
CA MET A 89 10.50 -11.68 6.36
C MET A 89 11.64 -12.42 7.07
N ASP A 90 12.85 -12.38 6.53
CA ASP A 90 14.09 -12.92 7.11
C ASP A 90 14.80 -11.93 8.06
N MET A 91 14.30 -10.70 8.18
CA MET A 91 14.83 -9.67 9.08
C MET A 91 14.56 -9.98 10.57
N GLY A 92 15.47 -9.52 11.44
CA GLY A 92 15.44 -9.74 12.89
C GLY A 92 14.17 -9.27 13.60
N GLY A 93 13.53 -8.20 13.09
CA GLY A 93 12.24 -7.72 13.59
C GLY A 93 11.10 -8.76 13.54
N ILE A 94 11.25 -9.83 12.74
CA ILE A 94 10.33 -10.97 12.67
C ILE A 94 10.97 -12.24 13.23
N THR A 95 12.16 -12.60 12.73
CA THR A 95 12.76 -13.93 12.94
C THR A 95 13.18 -14.21 14.38
N VAL A 96 13.42 -13.16 15.18
CA VAL A 96 13.73 -13.30 16.61
C VAL A 96 12.52 -13.76 17.42
N ARG A 97 11.30 -13.46 16.97
CA ARG A 97 10.05 -13.65 17.74
C ARG A 97 9.13 -14.73 17.20
N TYR A 98 9.16 -14.97 15.88
CA TYR A 98 8.19 -15.84 15.22
C TYR A 98 8.88 -16.92 14.39
N ALA A 99 8.34 -18.13 14.46
CA ALA A 99 8.74 -19.19 13.55
C ALA A 99 8.35 -18.81 12.10
N PRO A 100 9.13 -19.18 11.07
CA PRO A 100 8.89 -18.78 9.68
C PRO A 100 7.47 -19.07 9.17
N GLY A 101 6.94 -20.26 9.48
CA GLY A 101 5.59 -20.65 9.08
C GLY A 101 4.50 -19.85 9.81
N GLU A 102 4.70 -19.60 11.10
CA GLU A 102 3.77 -18.81 11.91
C GLU A 102 3.72 -17.35 11.43
N ALA A 103 4.89 -16.73 11.21
CA ALA A 103 5.01 -15.37 10.71
C ALA A 103 4.29 -15.19 9.36
N ALA A 104 4.46 -16.16 8.45
CA ALA A 104 3.80 -16.16 7.16
C ALA A 104 2.26 -16.20 7.28
N VAL A 105 1.73 -17.11 8.11
CA VAL A 105 0.28 -17.23 8.36
C VAL A 105 -0.26 -15.95 8.99
N ARG A 106 0.41 -15.40 10.00
CA ARG A 106 0.03 -14.15 10.67
C ARG A 106 0.01 -12.96 9.70
N ALA A 107 1.04 -12.80 8.86
CA ALA A 107 1.10 -11.71 7.90
C ALA A 107 -0.06 -11.75 6.89
N VAL A 108 -0.37 -12.93 6.35
CA VAL A 108 -1.50 -13.11 5.44
C VAL A 108 -2.82 -12.89 6.18
N ALA A 109 -3.01 -13.44 7.38
CA ALA A 109 -4.21 -13.21 8.18
C ALA A 109 -4.40 -11.72 8.52
N ALA A 110 -3.32 -10.99 8.78
CA ALA A 110 -3.34 -9.56 9.09
C ALA A 110 -3.77 -8.69 7.90
N GLY A 111 -3.43 -9.06 6.67
CA GLY A 111 -3.82 -8.31 5.48
C GLY A 111 -2.79 -8.24 4.34
N ALA A 112 -1.60 -8.82 4.52
CA ALA A 112 -0.58 -8.85 3.47
C ALA A 112 -1.01 -9.70 2.26
N ASP A 113 -0.75 -9.21 1.05
CA ASP A 113 -1.01 -9.96 -0.19
C ASP A 113 0.21 -10.76 -0.64
N CYS A 114 1.41 -10.21 -0.44
CA CYS A 114 2.66 -10.84 -0.83
C CYS A 114 3.64 -10.89 0.35
N LEU A 115 4.24 -12.06 0.57
CA LEU A 115 5.34 -12.25 1.50
C LEU A 115 6.65 -12.06 0.74
N LEU A 116 7.46 -11.09 1.16
CA LEU A 116 8.78 -10.83 0.60
C LEU A 116 9.83 -11.62 1.39
N MET A 117 10.66 -12.39 0.69
CA MET A 117 11.80 -13.14 1.25
C MET A 117 11.49 -13.91 2.55
N PRO A 118 10.54 -14.87 2.54
CA PRO A 118 10.37 -15.76 3.69
C PRO A 118 11.68 -16.54 3.93
N PRO A 119 12.19 -16.59 5.17
CA PRO A 119 13.51 -17.19 5.46
C PRO A 119 13.56 -18.69 5.16
N VAL A 120 12.41 -19.37 5.30
CA VAL A 120 12.24 -20.78 4.94
C VAL A 120 10.96 -20.89 4.08
N PRO A 121 11.05 -20.73 2.75
CA PRO A 121 9.88 -20.69 1.86
C PRO A 121 8.99 -21.93 1.95
N ASP A 122 9.59 -23.12 2.06
CA ASP A 122 8.82 -24.38 2.16
C ASP A 122 7.99 -24.44 3.46
N ALA A 123 8.56 -24.00 4.58
CA ALA A 123 7.84 -23.95 5.86
C ALA A 123 6.70 -22.92 5.83
N ALA A 124 6.93 -21.76 5.19
CA ALA A 124 5.89 -20.76 4.99
C ALA A 124 4.74 -21.30 4.11
N PHE A 125 5.08 -21.98 3.01
CA PHE A 125 4.11 -22.59 2.12
C PHE A 125 3.28 -23.67 2.83
N GLU A 126 3.94 -24.58 3.56
CA GLU A 126 3.25 -25.64 4.28
C GLU A 126 2.33 -25.13 5.39
N ALA A 127 2.77 -24.10 6.13
CA ALA A 127 1.95 -23.47 7.15
C ALA A 127 0.72 -22.75 6.55
N LEU A 128 0.89 -22.00 5.47
CA LEU A 128 -0.21 -21.36 4.75
C LEU A 128 -1.19 -22.39 4.17
N ARG A 129 -0.67 -23.48 3.61
CA ARG A 129 -1.49 -24.58 3.08
C ARG A 129 -2.31 -25.25 4.18
N ALA A 130 -1.71 -25.48 5.35
CA ALA A 130 -2.41 -26.01 6.51
C ALA A 130 -3.49 -25.04 7.01
N ALA A 131 -3.16 -23.76 7.15
CA ALA A 131 -4.09 -22.71 7.58
C ALA A 131 -5.28 -22.52 6.61
N ALA A 132 -5.05 -22.67 5.31
CA ALA A 132 -6.11 -22.64 4.30
C ALA A 132 -7.03 -23.87 4.40
N LYS A 133 -6.45 -25.07 4.64
CA LYS A 133 -7.21 -26.32 4.80
C LYS A 133 -8.02 -26.35 6.09
N SER A 134 -7.49 -25.82 7.18
CA SER A 134 -8.18 -25.75 8.47
C SER A 134 -9.24 -24.64 8.54
N GLY A 135 -9.24 -23.72 7.57
CA GLY A 135 -10.10 -22.53 7.58
C GLY A 135 -9.61 -21.40 8.49
N SER A 136 -8.41 -21.53 9.09
CA SER A 136 -7.80 -20.46 9.88
C SER A 136 -7.50 -19.22 9.04
N ILE A 137 -7.26 -19.39 7.74
CA ILE A 137 -7.36 -18.32 6.75
C ILE A 137 -8.51 -18.69 5.81
N SER A 138 -9.51 -17.81 5.70
CA SER A 138 -10.64 -18.05 4.83
C SER A 138 -10.26 -18.03 3.35
N LYS A 139 -11.02 -18.77 2.54
CA LYS A 139 -10.83 -18.78 1.08
C LYS A 139 -11.01 -17.38 0.50
N GLU A 140 -11.99 -16.63 1.00
CA GLU A 140 -12.30 -15.27 0.56
C GLU A 140 -11.12 -14.32 0.79
N ARG A 141 -10.43 -14.49 1.93
CA ARG A 141 -9.22 -13.72 2.25
C ARG A 141 -8.11 -14.03 1.25
N LEU A 142 -7.85 -15.29 0.92
CA LEU A 142 -6.84 -15.70 -0.06
C LEU A 142 -7.19 -15.19 -1.46
N ASP A 143 -8.43 -15.42 -1.90
CA ASP A 143 -8.93 -14.99 -3.20
C ASP A 143 -8.81 -13.47 -3.37
N ALA A 144 -9.06 -12.69 -2.32
CA ALA A 144 -8.89 -11.24 -2.36
C ALA A 144 -7.44 -10.83 -2.68
N SER A 145 -6.45 -11.46 -2.05
CA SER A 145 -5.04 -11.19 -2.36
C SER A 145 -4.65 -11.66 -3.76
N VAL A 146 -5.03 -12.87 -4.14
CA VAL A 146 -4.72 -13.41 -5.46
C VAL A 146 -5.33 -12.52 -6.56
N ARG A 147 -6.57 -12.04 -6.39
CA ARG A 147 -7.16 -11.08 -7.34
C ARG A 147 -6.33 -9.82 -7.47
N ARG A 148 -5.88 -9.19 -6.37
CA ARG A 148 -5.02 -7.99 -6.43
C ARG A 148 -3.70 -8.26 -7.16
N ILE A 149 -3.07 -9.40 -6.89
CA ILE A 149 -1.82 -9.82 -7.56
C ILE A 149 -2.04 -9.99 -9.06
N LEU A 150 -3.14 -10.65 -9.44
CA LEU A 150 -3.49 -10.85 -10.85
C LEU A 150 -3.83 -9.53 -11.54
N HIS A 151 -4.54 -8.62 -10.88
CA HIS A 151 -4.80 -7.27 -11.41
C HIS A 151 -3.51 -6.48 -11.63
N ALA A 152 -2.57 -6.54 -10.70
CA ALA A 152 -1.27 -5.89 -10.86
C ALA A 152 -0.48 -6.48 -12.04
N LYS A 153 -0.43 -7.81 -12.16
CA LYS A 153 0.20 -8.49 -13.30
C LYS A 153 -0.45 -8.13 -14.63
N ALA A 154 -1.78 -8.04 -14.67
CA ALA A 154 -2.52 -7.67 -15.87
C ALA A 154 -2.29 -6.21 -16.28
N ARG A 155 -2.25 -5.28 -15.30
CA ARG A 155 -1.90 -3.86 -15.55
C ARG A 155 -0.53 -3.71 -16.19
N LEU A 156 0.43 -4.54 -15.80
CA LEU A 156 1.79 -4.56 -16.36
C LEU A 156 1.90 -5.34 -17.68
N GLY A 157 0.80 -5.90 -18.20
CA GLY A 157 0.80 -6.72 -19.41
C GLY A 157 1.54 -8.06 -19.26
N LEU A 158 1.85 -8.50 -18.04
CA LEU A 158 2.62 -9.73 -17.79
C LEU A 158 1.82 -11.00 -18.09
N ASN A 159 0.50 -10.88 -18.25
CA ASN A 159 -0.38 -11.94 -18.73
C ASN A 159 -0.28 -12.15 -20.25
N THR A 160 0.16 -11.15 -21.03
CA THR A 160 0.33 -11.24 -22.49
C THR A 160 1.79 -11.32 -22.91
N SER A 161 2.67 -10.60 -22.22
CA SER A 161 4.12 -10.63 -22.43
C SER A 161 4.82 -10.87 -21.10
N ARG A 162 5.13 -12.14 -20.83
CA ARG A 162 5.70 -12.58 -19.56
C ARG A 162 7.17 -12.17 -19.39
N LEU A 163 7.88 -12.02 -20.50
CA LEU A 163 9.31 -11.77 -20.53
C LEU A 163 9.58 -10.31 -20.88
N VAL A 164 10.60 -9.75 -20.24
CA VAL A 164 11.14 -8.43 -20.55
C VAL A 164 12.51 -8.61 -21.20
N ASP A 165 12.80 -7.81 -22.22
CA ASP A 165 14.15 -7.74 -22.77
C ASP A 165 15.04 -6.93 -21.83
N VAL A 166 15.95 -7.61 -21.15
CA VAL A 166 16.89 -7.02 -20.18
C VAL A 166 17.85 -6.05 -20.87
N ASN A 167 18.18 -6.28 -22.15
CA ASN A 167 19.07 -5.40 -22.90
C ASN A 167 18.41 -4.05 -23.24
N ALA A 168 17.07 -4.02 -23.28
CA ALA A 168 16.30 -2.81 -23.52
C ALA A 168 16.13 -1.93 -22.26
N ILE A 169 16.61 -2.37 -21.08
CA ILE A 169 16.48 -1.61 -19.83
C ILE A 169 17.10 -0.21 -19.97
N ASN A 170 18.33 -0.10 -20.50
CA ASN A 170 19.02 1.18 -20.65
C ASN A 170 18.34 2.12 -21.66
N GLN A 171 17.47 1.60 -22.52
CA GLN A 171 16.72 2.38 -23.50
C GLN A 171 15.41 2.93 -22.89
N LYS A 172 14.84 2.24 -21.90
CA LYS A 172 13.58 2.62 -21.26
C LYS A 172 13.79 3.31 -19.92
N PHE A 173 14.54 2.70 -19.01
CA PHE A 173 14.75 3.18 -17.65
C PHE A 173 15.61 4.45 -17.63
N ALA A 174 15.23 5.46 -16.83
CA ALA A 174 15.88 6.77 -16.73
C ALA A 174 16.01 7.57 -18.04
N SER A 175 15.40 7.12 -19.15
CA SER A 175 15.35 7.85 -20.41
C SER A 175 14.53 9.15 -20.27
N ALA A 176 14.81 10.15 -21.09
CA ALA A 176 14.04 11.40 -21.10
C ALA A 176 12.54 11.17 -21.41
N ALA A 177 12.21 10.14 -22.20
CA ALA A 177 10.83 9.74 -22.48
C ALA A 177 10.14 9.16 -21.24
N TRP A 178 10.84 8.30 -20.48
CA TRP A 178 10.32 7.73 -19.24
C TRP A 178 10.17 8.78 -18.13
N GLN A 179 11.11 9.71 -18.01
CA GLN A 179 10.98 10.86 -17.12
C GLN A 179 9.79 11.74 -17.50
N LYS A 180 9.55 11.94 -18.80
CA LYS A 180 8.37 12.67 -19.31
C LYS A 180 7.07 11.97 -18.94
N GLU A 181 6.99 10.66 -19.08
CA GLU A 181 5.83 9.84 -18.73
C GLU A 181 5.50 9.93 -17.23
N LEU A 182 6.53 9.89 -16.36
CA LEU A 182 6.38 10.13 -14.92
C LEU A 182 5.98 11.59 -14.59
N SER A 183 6.48 12.57 -15.34
CA SER A 183 6.13 13.99 -15.16
C SER A 183 4.79 14.37 -15.79
N GLY A 184 4.25 13.59 -16.73
CA GLY A 184 2.90 13.75 -17.29
C GLY A 184 1.82 13.47 -16.25
N CYS A 185 2.14 12.71 -15.20
CA CYS A 185 1.29 12.60 -14.01
C CYS A 185 1.23 13.91 -13.19
N ARG A 186 2.16 14.84 -13.39
CA ARG A 186 2.17 16.18 -12.75
C ARG A 186 1.44 17.27 -13.55
N SER A 187 1.17 17.07 -14.85
CA SER A 187 0.58 18.15 -15.68
C SER A 187 -0.92 18.35 -15.50
N MET A 188 -1.63 17.44 -14.81
CA MET A 188 -3.02 17.70 -14.35
C MET A 188 -3.11 18.75 -13.24
N GLU A 189 -1.98 19.17 -12.66
CA GLU A 189 -1.94 20.16 -11.57
C GLU A 189 -1.75 21.61 -12.07
N GLN A 190 -1.52 21.82 -13.37
CA GLN A 190 -1.27 23.17 -13.92
C GLN A 190 -2.41 23.75 -14.77
N SER A 191 -3.47 22.99 -15.03
CA SER A 191 -4.69 23.52 -15.68
C SER A 191 -5.83 23.65 -14.68
N HIS A 192 -5.72 24.56 -13.72
CA HIS A 192 -6.72 25.62 -13.51
C HIS A 192 -6.26 26.59 -12.42
N HIS A 193 -6.53 27.86 -12.68
CA HIS A 193 -6.02 29.01 -11.95
C HIS A 193 -6.40 28.97 -10.48
N GLY A 194 -5.45 29.41 -9.64
CA GLY A 194 -5.59 29.48 -8.20
C GLY A 194 -6.89 30.12 -7.73
N ARG A 195 -7.58 29.38 -6.87
CA ARG A 195 -8.37 29.84 -5.72
C ARG A 195 -8.64 28.61 -4.85
N CYS A 196 -8.48 28.78 -3.54
CA CYS A 196 -8.81 27.79 -2.52
C CYS A 196 -10.15 27.10 -2.81
N CYS A 197 -10.16 25.77 -2.86
CA CYS A 197 -11.37 24.99 -2.65
C CYS A 197 -10.99 23.62 -2.07
N TRP A 198 -10.78 23.58 -0.74
CA TRP A 198 -11.04 22.38 0.06
C TRP A 198 -12.56 22.20 0.12
N LEU A 199 -13.21 21.73 -0.93
CA LEU A 199 -14.52 21.06 -0.84
C LEU A 199 -14.97 20.55 -2.22
N PHE A 200 -15.42 19.29 -2.23
CA PHE A 200 -16.16 18.61 -3.29
C PHE A 200 -15.47 18.41 -4.64
N THR A 201 -15.07 17.16 -4.90
CA THR A 201 -15.47 16.46 -6.13
C THR A 201 -15.27 14.94 -6.00
N LEU A 202 -16.32 14.27 -5.54
CA LEU A 202 -16.57 12.83 -5.70
C LEU A 202 -17.82 12.67 -6.57
N ILE A 203 -17.69 12.65 -7.91
CA ILE A 203 -18.66 12.00 -8.80
C ILE A 203 -17.92 11.54 -10.08
N PRO A 204 -17.94 10.24 -10.45
CA PRO A 204 -17.38 9.77 -11.70
C PRO A 204 -18.21 10.17 -12.94
N ASN A 205 -17.49 10.42 -14.02
CA ASN A 205 -17.84 11.08 -15.30
C ASN A 205 -19.05 10.57 -16.12
N ARG A 206 -19.93 9.70 -15.61
CA ARG A 206 -20.99 9.06 -16.42
C ARG A 206 -22.42 9.56 -16.19
N ILE A 207 -22.62 10.60 -15.37
CA ILE A 207 -23.94 11.21 -15.12
C ILE A 207 -24.02 12.67 -15.62
N GLN A 208 -22.90 13.34 -15.91
CA GLN A 208 -22.91 14.75 -16.32
C GLN A 208 -23.52 15.02 -17.71
N GLU A 209 -23.46 14.07 -18.63
CA GLU A 209 -23.97 14.29 -20.00
C GLU A 209 -25.51 14.36 -20.09
N LYS A 210 -26.25 13.86 -19.08
CA LYS A 210 -27.73 13.89 -19.09
C LYS A 210 -28.35 15.10 -18.40
N ILE A 211 -27.57 15.92 -17.69
CA ILE A 211 -28.09 17.08 -16.94
C ILE A 211 -27.77 18.40 -17.66
N LEU A 212 -26.72 18.43 -18.49
CA LEU A 212 -26.32 19.64 -19.24
C LEU A 212 -27.22 19.97 -20.45
N SER A 213 -28.11 19.07 -20.88
CA SER A 213 -29.09 19.36 -21.95
C SER A 213 -30.39 20.02 -21.47
N ALA A 214 -30.59 20.20 -20.15
CA ALA A 214 -31.88 20.65 -19.60
C ALA A 214 -31.93 22.14 -19.19
N ASN A 215 -30.81 22.87 -19.07
CA ASN A 215 -30.81 24.19 -18.44
C ASN A 215 -30.14 25.33 -19.25
N CYS A 216 -29.96 25.16 -20.56
CA CYS A 216 -29.40 26.21 -21.42
C CYS A 216 -30.50 27.02 -22.13
N VAL A 217 -31.39 27.68 -21.37
CA VAL A 217 -32.22 28.80 -21.87
C VAL A 217 -32.43 29.77 -20.71
N ARG A 218 -32.05 31.05 -20.93
CA ARG A 218 -32.03 32.21 -19.99
C ARG A 218 -30.74 32.21 -19.17
N ASP A 219 -29.79 33.12 -19.38
CA ASP A 219 -29.95 34.56 -19.33
C ASP A 219 -28.89 35.25 -20.22
N SER A 220 -29.34 36.06 -21.18
CA SER A 220 -28.55 37.13 -21.78
C SER A 220 -29.31 38.43 -21.54
N THR A 221 -28.90 39.22 -20.54
CA THR A 221 -29.00 40.70 -20.51
C THR A 221 -28.54 41.25 -19.16
N ARG A 222 -27.31 41.75 -19.11
CA ARG A 222 -26.90 43.10 -18.67
C ARG A 222 -25.40 43.19 -18.48
#